data_AF-A0A3D3FMZ2-F1
#
_entry.id   AF-A0A3D3FMZ2-F1
#
_cell.length_a   1.000
_cell.length_b   1.000
_cell.length_c   1.000
_cell.angle_alpha   90.00
_cell.angle_beta   90.00
_cell.angle_gamma   90.00
#
_symmetry.space_group_name_H-M   'P 1'
#
loop_
_entity.id
_entity.type
_entity.pdbx_description
1 polymer ?
#
loop_
_entity_poly.entity_id
_entity_poly.type
_entity_poly.pdbx_seq_one_letter_code
_entity_poly.pdbx_strand_id
1 'polypeptide(L)'
;MNASILALIGPDGVRLEIPALAPEKSLPVESALDAIRRVDPAALDAPCGGAGTCGKCRVRVVSGDAGPVDAEEQRHLSGAELAAGIRLACRILPRGKLELAHVAAGGKAAIRETFSAIEGQVDPIHDGKGTYGIAVDIGTTTVAAYLVDFDAGSVVASASRLNRQRSFGADVIARIDYAGRGEAELEELASLVRADVRELADGLLSAAGARPEALRAISVVGNTIMLHLFAAVDPSPIAVAPFTPVFTELRRSGARDYGLPYDRAELLLAPSVAGYVGADIVAGIRATNLAGRTELTLLLDLGTNGEMALGDREGVVACATAAGPAFEGAAISCGTGGVAGAVDSLFWEDGVLEWTTIGGGDPIGICGSGIIDAAACLVEAGIADDTGALAEPWNTEGYPLTAGAASAAGA
;
A
#
# COMPACT_ATOMS: atom_id res chain seq x y z
N MET A 1 37.59 10.27 5.11
CA MET A 1 36.47 9.59 4.43
C MET A 1 36.44 8.16 4.95
N ASN A 2 35.41 7.78 5.71
CA ASN A 2 35.26 6.40 6.18
C ASN A 2 35.05 5.52 4.93
N ALA A 3 35.87 4.49 4.75
CA ALA A 3 35.71 3.57 3.63
C ALA A 3 34.37 2.83 3.75
N SER A 4 33.62 2.73 2.65
CA SER A 4 32.37 1.97 2.57
C SER A 4 32.64 0.51 2.94
N ILE A 5 31.86 -0.02 3.89
CA ILE A 5 31.96 -1.43 4.34
C ILE A 5 30.87 -2.31 3.73
N LEU A 6 29.80 -1.70 3.23
CA LEU A 6 28.67 -2.40 2.63
C LEU A 6 28.32 -1.76 1.29
N ALA A 7 28.01 -2.59 0.29
CA ALA A 7 27.44 -2.15 -0.97
C ALA A 7 26.24 -3.01 -1.33
N LEU A 8 25.19 -2.38 -1.86
CA LEU A 8 24.01 -3.04 -2.40
C LEU A 8 23.94 -2.80 -3.92
N ILE A 9 23.89 -3.87 -4.70
CA ILE A 9 23.62 -3.81 -6.14
C ILE A 9 22.11 -3.93 -6.33
N GLY A 10 21.49 -2.87 -6.86
CA GLY A 10 20.08 -2.83 -7.19
C GLY A 10 19.69 -3.75 -8.36
N PRO A 11 18.38 -4.01 -8.57
CA PRO A 11 17.89 -4.84 -9.67
C PRO A 11 18.25 -4.31 -11.07
N ASP A 12 18.43 -3.00 -11.18
CA ASP A 12 18.86 -2.26 -12.38
C ASP A 12 20.39 -2.26 -12.57
N GLY A 13 21.12 -2.93 -11.67
CA GLY A 13 22.59 -2.98 -11.66
C GLY A 13 23.25 -1.74 -11.05
N VAL A 14 22.47 -0.78 -10.54
CA VAL A 14 23.03 0.41 -9.87
C VAL A 14 23.65 0.00 -8.53
N ARG A 15 24.88 0.44 -8.28
CA ARG A 15 25.63 0.13 -7.05
C ARG A 15 25.43 1.26 -6.04
N LEU A 16 24.81 0.95 -4.91
CA LEU A 16 24.67 1.84 -3.76
C LEU A 16 25.80 1.56 -2.76
N GLU A 17 26.68 2.53 -2.53
CA GLU A 17 27.70 2.44 -1.49
C GLU A 17 27.15 2.95 -0.15
N ILE A 18 27.31 2.14 0.90
CA ILE A 18 26.79 2.43 2.23
C ILE A 18 27.96 2.76 3.17
N PRO A 19 28.07 4.02 3.63
CA PRO A 19 29.13 4.43 4.53
C PRO A 19 29.01 3.75 5.89
N ALA A 20 30.15 3.36 6.45
CA ALA A 20 30.22 2.89 7.83
C ALA A 20 29.91 4.03 8.81
N LEU A 21 29.11 3.72 9.85
CA LEU A 21 28.94 4.60 10.99
C LEU A 21 30.29 4.84 11.67
N ALA A 22 30.53 6.06 12.15
CA ALA A 22 31.71 6.35 12.96
C ALA A 22 31.67 5.49 14.23
N PRO A 23 32.79 4.91 14.68
CA PRO A 23 32.81 4.10 15.88
C PRO A 23 32.61 5.00 17.12
N GLU A 24 31.35 5.23 17.48
CA GLU A 24 30.98 5.76 18.79
C GLU A 24 30.83 4.60 19.78
N LYS A 25 31.31 4.80 21.01
CA LYS A 25 31.50 3.75 22.04
C LYS A 25 30.22 3.10 22.58
N SER A 26 29.05 3.29 21.96
CA SER A 26 27.76 2.84 22.50
C SER A 26 26.67 2.51 21.49
N LEU A 27 26.94 2.48 20.17
CA LEU A 27 25.91 2.12 19.19
C LEU A 27 25.74 0.59 19.09
N PRO A 28 24.50 0.07 19.00
CA PRO A 28 24.26 -1.35 18.73
C PRO A 28 24.86 -1.74 17.37
N VAL A 29 25.23 -3.03 17.23
CA VAL A 29 25.76 -3.56 15.96
C VAL A 29 24.65 -3.49 14.91
N GLU A 30 24.81 -2.59 13.93
CA GLU A 30 23.83 -2.35 12.86
C GLU A 30 23.72 -3.58 11.94
N SER A 31 22.50 -3.98 11.60
CA SER A 31 22.28 -5.04 10.60
C SER A 31 22.52 -4.52 9.18
N ALA A 32 22.74 -5.40 8.22
CA ALA A 32 22.86 -5.00 6.82
C ALA A 32 21.56 -4.33 6.33
N LEU A 33 20.39 -4.76 6.80
CA LEU A 33 19.10 -4.12 6.52
C LEU A 33 19.06 -2.67 7.00
N ASP A 34 19.44 -2.42 8.25
CA ASP A 34 19.40 -1.08 8.85
C ASP A 34 20.39 -0.14 8.13
N ALA A 35 21.59 -0.65 7.84
CA ALA A 35 22.60 0.09 7.09
C ALA A 35 22.13 0.45 5.68
N ILE A 36 21.45 -0.47 4.98
CA ILE A 36 20.84 -0.23 3.67
C ILE A 36 19.73 0.82 3.77
N ARG A 37 18.79 0.64 4.71
CA ARG A 37 17.63 1.52 4.87
C ARG A 37 17.96 2.93 5.30
N ARG A 38 19.09 3.13 5.97
CA ARG A 38 19.59 4.46 6.31
C ARG A 38 19.96 5.28 5.07
N VAL A 39 20.39 4.64 4.01
CA VAL A 39 20.75 5.30 2.73
C VAL A 39 19.56 5.32 1.78
N ASP A 40 18.83 4.21 1.71
CA ASP A 40 17.59 4.10 0.93
C ASP A 40 16.54 3.27 1.72
N PRO A 41 15.58 3.95 2.37
CA PRO A 41 14.54 3.29 3.17
C PRO A 41 13.68 2.29 2.38
N ALA A 42 13.61 2.43 1.05
CA ALA A 42 12.80 1.59 0.17
C ALA A 42 13.59 0.44 -0.50
N ALA A 43 14.91 0.37 -0.32
CA ALA A 43 15.75 -0.59 -1.04
C ALA A 43 15.47 -2.07 -0.70
N LEU A 44 14.86 -2.37 0.44
CA LEU A 44 14.51 -3.74 0.84
C LEU A 44 13.18 -3.82 1.61
N ASP A 45 12.36 -4.79 1.23
CA ASP A 45 11.12 -5.13 1.93
C ASP A 45 11.40 -5.85 3.26
N ALA A 46 10.93 -5.26 4.35
CA ALA A 46 11.02 -5.85 5.68
C ALA A 46 9.87 -5.35 6.57
N PRO A 47 8.64 -5.88 6.38
CA PRO A 47 7.47 -5.45 7.16
C PRO A 47 7.58 -5.77 8.65
N CYS A 48 8.42 -6.73 9.05
CA CYS A 48 8.72 -7.01 10.46
C CYS A 48 9.73 -6.03 11.10
N GLY A 49 10.17 -4.99 10.38
CA GLY A 49 11.13 -4.02 10.91
C GLY A 49 12.50 -4.59 11.28
N GLY A 50 12.89 -5.73 10.71
CA GLY A 50 14.18 -6.38 11.00
C GLY A 50 14.14 -7.44 12.10
N ALA A 51 12.98 -7.75 12.68
CA ALA A 51 12.83 -8.78 13.71
C ALA A 51 13.18 -10.21 13.27
N GLY A 52 13.31 -10.47 11.96
CA GLY A 52 13.69 -11.78 11.41
C GLY A 52 12.52 -12.73 11.18
N THR A 53 11.28 -12.30 11.42
CA THR A 53 10.09 -13.17 11.47
C THR A 53 9.30 -13.27 10.17
N CYS A 54 9.63 -12.47 9.13
CA CYS A 54 8.84 -12.41 7.89
C CYS A 54 9.53 -12.99 6.65
N GLY A 55 10.86 -13.20 6.69
CA GLY A 55 11.62 -13.72 5.54
C GLY A 55 11.72 -12.81 4.30
N LYS A 56 11.23 -11.57 4.32
CA LYS A 56 11.08 -10.75 3.09
C LYS A 56 12.32 -9.95 2.66
N CYS A 57 13.28 -9.68 3.56
CA CYS A 57 14.47 -8.86 3.25
C CYS A 57 15.58 -9.67 2.56
N ARG A 58 15.23 -10.39 1.50
CA ARG A 58 16.13 -11.33 0.83
C ARG A 58 17.20 -10.59 0.03
N VAL A 59 18.45 -11.00 0.23
CA VAL A 59 19.63 -10.50 -0.46
C VAL A 59 20.51 -11.68 -0.86
N ARG A 60 21.25 -11.54 -1.95
CA ARG A 60 22.24 -12.52 -2.36
C ARG A 60 23.62 -12.00 -2.04
N VAL A 61 24.43 -12.81 -1.36
CA VAL A 61 25.83 -12.47 -1.08
C VAL A 61 26.63 -12.57 -2.38
N VAL A 62 27.19 -11.46 -2.84
CA VAL A 62 28.04 -11.39 -4.03
C VAL A 62 29.50 -11.60 -3.65
N SER A 63 29.96 -10.92 -2.59
CA SER A 63 31.29 -11.11 -2.03
C SER A 63 31.36 -10.67 -0.57
N GLY A 64 32.33 -11.18 0.18
CA GLY A 64 32.51 -10.89 1.61
C GLY A 64 31.92 -11.96 2.52
N ASP A 65 32.04 -11.74 3.83
CA ASP A 65 31.53 -12.66 4.87
C ASP A 65 30.22 -12.13 5.47
N ALA A 66 29.14 -12.88 5.30
CA ALA A 66 27.81 -12.60 5.84
C ALA A 66 27.55 -13.30 7.19
N GLY A 67 28.54 -14.01 7.74
CA GLY A 67 28.40 -14.79 8.97
C GLY A 67 27.61 -16.09 8.80
N PRO A 68 27.49 -16.89 9.88
CA PRO A 68 26.76 -18.15 9.84
C PRO A 68 25.26 -17.93 9.58
N VAL A 69 24.62 -18.90 8.94
CA VAL A 69 23.16 -18.93 8.77
C VAL A 69 22.52 -19.26 10.11
N ASP A 70 21.55 -18.47 10.55
CA ASP A 70 20.84 -18.72 11.81
C ASP A 70 19.54 -19.52 11.65
N ALA A 71 18.91 -19.85 12.79
CA ALA A 71 17.68 -20.65 12.81
C ALA A 71 16.47 -19.95 12.17
N GLU A 72 16.39 -18.62 12.20
CA GLU A 72 15.29 -17.88 11.56
C GLU A 72 15.47 -17.87 10.05
N GLU A 73 16.71 -17.73 9.57
CA GLU A 73 17.01 -17.87 8.14
C GLU A 73 16.65 -19.26 7.62
N GLN A 74 16.94 -20.33 8.38
CA GLN A 74 16.57 -21.70 8.03
C GLN A 74 15.06 -21.95 8.00
N ARG A 75 14.26 -21.18 8.76
CA ARG A 75 12.79 -21.28 8.71
C ARG A 75 12.20 -20.63 7.47
N HIS A 76 12.85 -19.60 6.93
CA HIS A 76 12.30 -18.76 5.87
C HIS A 76 12.94 -18.96 4.50
N LEU A 77 14.11 -19.60 4.44
CA LEU A 77 14.86 -19.87 3.23
C LEU A 77 15.02 -21.38 3.05
N SER A 78 14.72 -21.86 1.86
CA SER A 78 14.94 -23.25 1.47
C SER A 78 16.44 -23.59 1.42
N GLY A 79 16.77 -24.87 1.50
CA GLY A 79 18.16 -25.33 1.35
C GLY A 79 18.79 -24.93 0.01
N ALA A 80 17.98 -24.85 -1.06
CA ALA A 80 18.43 -24.41 -2.38
C ALA A 80 18.76 -22.90 -2.40
N GLU A 81 17.94 -22.06 -1.76
CA GLU A 81 18.20 -20.62 -1.65
C GLU A 81 19.47 -20.32 -0.84
N LEU A 82 19.64 -21.01 0.30
CA LEU A 82 20.85 -20.89 1.12
C LEU A 82 22.10 -21.34 0.34
N ALA A 83 22.01 -22.43 -0.42
CA ALA A 83 23.09 -22.90 -1.28
C ALA A 83 23.42 -21.91 -2.42
N ALA A 84 22.42 -21.15 -2.90
CA ALA A 84 22.60 -20.08 -3.87
C ALA A 84 23.12 -18.76 -3.26
N GLY A 85 23.43 -18.74 -1.96
CA GLY A 85 23.95 -17.57 -1.27
C GLY A 85 22.90 -16.52 -0.93
N ILE A 86 21.61 -16.89 -0.94
CA ILE A 86 20.51 -16.01 -0.50
C ILE A 86 20.47 -16.02 1.03
N ARG A 87 20.33 -14.84 1.62
CA ARG A 87 20.34 -14.56 3.05
C ARG A 87 19.29 -13.50 3.38
N LEU A 88 18.95 -13.36 4.66
CA LEU A 88 18.07 -12.28 5.13
C LEU A 88 18.91 -11.09 5.60
N ALA A 89 18.74 -9.92 4.98
CA ALA A 89 19.53 -8.73 5.27
C ALA A 89 19.46 -8.29 6.75
N CYS A 90 18.33 -8.51 7.43
CA CYS A 90 18.18 -8.19 8.85
C CYS A 90 18.96 -9.12 9.79
N ARG A 91 19.40 -10.28 9.29
CA ARG A 91 20.15 -11.28 10.06
C ARG A 91 21.66 -11.21 9.80
N ILE A 92 22.08 -10.40 8.84
CA ILE A 92 23.49 -10.19 8.50
C ILE A 92 24.03 -9.02 9.34
N LEU A 93 25.15 -9.27 10.02
CA LEU A 93 25.92 -8.24 10.70
C LEU A 93 27.24 -8.02 9.94
N PRO A 94 27.39 -6.92 9.17
CA PRO A 94 28.59 -6.69 8.38
C PRO A 94 29.85 -6.52 9.26
N ARG A 95 30.84 -7.39 9.10
CA ARG A 95 32.13 -7.35 9.84
C ARG A 95 33.33 -6.89 9.02
N GLY A 96 33.11 -6.56 7.75
CA GLY A 96 34.13 -6.15 6.78
C GLY A 96 33.47 -5.74 5.47
N LYS A 97 34.27 -5.63 4.38
CA LYS A 97 33.73 -5.34 3.06
C LYS A 97 32.77 -6.44 2.62
N LEU A 98 31.50 -6.09 2.47
CA LEU A 98 30.42 -6.99 2.09
C LEU A 98 29.67 -6.38 0.90
N GLU A 99 29.46 -7.19 -0.13
CA GLU A 99 28.70 -6.80 -1.32
C GLU A 99 27.49 -7.72 -1.47
N LEU A 100 26.33 -7.10 -1.48
CA LEU A 100 25.03 -7.76 -1.57
C LEU A 100 24.37 -7.37 -2.89
N ALA A 101 23.62 -8.28 -3.49
CA ALA A 101 22.73 -8.00 -4.59
C ALA A 101 21.28 -8.13 -4.11
N HIS A 102 20.44 -7.19 -4.52
CA HIS A 102 19.00 -7.29 -4.34
C HIS A 102 18.50 -8.56 -5.04
N VAL A 103 17.77 -9.40 -4.31
CA VAL A 103 17.04 -10.51 -4.92
C VAL A 103 15.72 -9.92 -5.34
N ALA A 104 15.59 -9.58 -6.63
CA ALA A 104 14.38 -8.98 -7.15
C ALA A 104 13.16 -9.88 -6.86
N ALA A 105 12.30 -9.45 -5.94
CA ALA A 105 10.87 -9.65 -6.16
C ALA A 105 10.53 -8.74 -7.35
N GLY A 106 10.55 -9.32 -8.56
CA GLY A 106 10.17 -8.63 -9.77
C GLY A 106 8.70 -8.24 -9.67
N GLY A 107 8.44 -7.02 -9.24
CA GLY A 107 7.10 -6.48 -9.16
C GLY A 107 7.17 -4.99 -8.94
N LYS A 108 7.19 -4.21 -10.03
CA LYS A 108 6.48 -2.93 -9.96
C LYS A 108 5.05 -3.31 -9.57
N ALA A 109 4.59 -2.88 -8.41
CA ALA A 109 3.19 -2.98 -8.04
C ALA A 109 2.40 -2.08 -9.01
N ALA A 110 2.11 -2.59 -10.20
CA ALA A 110 1.13 -2.02 -11.08
C ALA A 110 -0.22 -2.45 -10.51
N ILE A 111 -0.88 -1.53 -9.82
CA ILE A 111 -2.32 -1.63 -9.60
C ILE A 111 -2.93 -1.79 -11.00
N ARG A 112 -3.66 -2.89 -11.21
CA ARG A 112 -4.26 -3.25 -12.49
C ARG A 112 -5.38 -2.25 -12.80
N GLU A 113 -5.02 -1.12 -13.40
CA GLU A 113 -5.95 -0.12 -13.91
C GLU A 113 -6.68 -0.69 -15.12
N THR A 114 -7.83 -1.35 -14.90
CA THR A 114 -8.91 -1.24 -15.88
C THR A 114 -9.85 -0.16 -15.35
N PHE A 115 -9.36 1.09 -15.33
CA PHE A 115 -10.23 2.22 -15.12
C PHE A 115 -11.02 2.43 -16.41
N SER A 116 -12.31 2.09 -16.39
CA SER A 116 -13.23 2.77 -17.29
C SER A 116 -13.09 4.26 -16.98
N ALA A 117 -12.82 5.08 -17.99
CA ALA A 117 -12.84 6.53 -17.84
C ALA A 117 -14.12 6.91 -17.11
N ILE A 118 -14.00 7.28 -15.83
CA ILE A 118 -15.12 7.91 -15.14
C ILE A 118 -15.21 9.27 -15.83
N GLU A 119 -16.20 9.42 -16.71
CA GLU A 119 -16.60 10.71 -17.27
C GLU A 119 -17.08 11.58 -16.10
N GLY A 120 -16.14 12.25 -15.43
CA GLY A 120 -16.40 13.27 -14.44
C GLY A 120 -16.22 14.63 -15.08
N GLN A 121 -17.20 15.52 -14.95
CA GLN A 121 -16.95 16.94 -15.18
C GLN A 121 -15.89 17.41 -14.17
N VAL A 122 -14.83 18.06 -14.68
CA VAL A 122 -13.88 18.81 -13.86
C VAL A 122 -14.69 19.79 -12.99
N ASP A 123 -14.43 19.77 -11.67
CA ASP A 123 -15.15 20.61 -10.72
C ASP A 123 -15.08 22.08 -11.17
N PRO A 124 -16.21 22.81 -11.29
CA PRO A 124 -16.27 24.22 -11.75
C PRO A 124 -15.55 25.23 -10.83
N ILE A 125 -14.74 24.77 -9.89
CA ILE A 125 -13.88 25.60 -9.03
C ILE A 125 -12.73 26.23 -9.85
N HIS A 126 -12.46 25.74 -11.07
CA HIS A 126 -11.42 26.31 -11.92
C HIS A 126 -11.96 27.35 -12.90
N ASP A 127 -11.39 28.57 -12.88
CA ASP A 127 -11.74 29.70 -13.74
C ASP A 127 -11.11 29.64 -15.15
N GLY A 128 -10.63 28.47 -15.57
CA GLY A 128 -9.97 28.24 -16.86
C GLY A 128 -8.58 28.89 -16.97
N LYS A 129 -7.91 29.17 -15.85
CA LYS A 129 -6.56 29.77 -15.84
C LYS A 129 -5.50 28.81 -15.30
N GLY A 130 -5.08 27.86 -16.13
CA GLY A 130 -3.91 27.01 -15.92
C GLY A 130 -4.10 25.61 -16.51
N THR A 131 -3.01 24.84 -16.56
CA THR A 131 -2.96 23.61 -17.38
C THR A 131 -3.29 22.35 -16.59
N TYR A 132 -2.92 22.29 -15.30
CA TYR A 132 -3.01 21.04 -14.54
C TYR A 132 -3.58 21.17 -13.13
N GLY A 133 -4.26 20.12 -12.70
CA GLY A 133 -4.58 19.81 -11.32
C GLY A 133 -4.07 18.42 -10.93
N ILE A 134 -3.94 18.14 -9.64
CA ILE A 134 -3.64 16.80 -9.13
C ILE A 134 -4.75 16.35 -8.20
N ALA A 135 -5.33 15.18 -8.46
CA ALA A 135 -6.19 14.47 -7.52
C ALA A 135 -5.32 13.48 -6.72
N VAL A 136 -5.44 13.49 -5.41
CA VAL A 136 -4.66 12.65 -4.48
C VAL A 136 -5.64 11.87 -3.61
N ASP A 137 -5.47 10.56 -3.56
CA ASP A 137 -6.14 9.67 -2.63
C ASP A 137 -5.13 9.14 -1.60
N ILE A 138 -5.34 9.51 -0.34
CA ILE A 138 -4.51 9.08 0.79
C ILE A 138 -5.21 7.92 1.48
N GLY A 139 -4.89 6.70 1.02
CA GLY A 139 -5.24 5.48 1.72
C GLY A 139 -4.30 5.16 2.88
N THR A 140 -4.74 4.28 3.78
CA THR A 140 -3.93 3.80 4.90
C THR A 140 -2.70 3.05 4.39
N THR A 141 -2.85 2.19 3.37
CA THR A 141 -1.75 1.39 2.80
C THR A 141 -1.05 2.11 1.64
N THR A 142 -1.80 2.83 0.80
CA THR A 142 -1.34 3.36 -0.49
C THR A 142 -1.73 4.82 -0.63
N VAL A 143 -0.82 5.65 -1.15
CA VAL A 143 -1.14 7.00 -1.65
C VAL A 143 -1.12 6.97 -3.17
N ALA A 144 -2.22 7.37 -3.81
CA ALA A 144 -2.34 7.45 -5.25
C ALA A 144 -2.54 8.91 -5.68
N ALA A 145 -2.00 9.27 -6.84
CA ALA A 145 -2.13 10.61 -7.40
C ALA A 145 -2.33 10.56 -8.92
N TYR A 146 -3.15 11.46 -9.41
CA TYR A 146 -3.55 11.56 -10.81
C TYR A 146 -3.37 13.00 -11.28
N LEU A 147 -2.58 13.21 -12.33
CA LEU A 147 -2.44 14.49 -12.99
C LEU A 147 -3.57 14.67 -14.00
N VAL A 148 -4.37 15.71 -13.81
CA VAL A 148 -5.51 16.07 -14.65
C VAL A 148 -5.12 17.28 -15.46
N ASP A 149 -5.24 17.17 -16.78
CA ASP A 149 -5.16 18.31 -17.69
C ASP A 149 -6.52 19.01 -17.71
N PHE A 150 -6.56 20.28 -17.30
CA PHE A 150 -7.82 21.03 -17.22
C PHE A 150 -8.35 21.47 -18.57
N ASP A 151 -7.47 21.64 -19.57
CA ASP A 151 -7.89 22.00 -20.92
C ASP A 151 -8.47 20.77 -21.65
N ALA A 152 -7.84 19.60 -21.46
CA ALA A 152 -8.32 18.34 -22.04
C ALA A 152 -9.45 17.69 -21.23
N GLY A 153 -9.58 18.01 -19.94
CA GLY A 153 -10.55 17.40 -19.03
C GLY A 153 -10.27 15.92 -18.75
N SER A 154 -9.01 15.48 -18.87
CA SER A 154 -8.63 14.07 -18.78
C SER A 154 -7.43 13.86 -17.86
N VAL A 155 -7.36 12.67 -17.24
CA VAL A 155 -6.15 12.21 -16.54
C VAL A 155 -5.06 11.94 -17.58
N VAL A 156 -3.90 12.59 -17.44
CA VAL A 156 -2.76 12.48 -18.36
C VAL A 156 -1.59 11.67 -17.79
N ALA A 157 -1.55 11.49 -16.48
CA ALA A 157 -0.60 10.62 -15.81
C ALA A 157 -1.15 10.15 -14.45
N SER A 158 -0.79 8.94 -14.03
CA SER A 158 -1.07 8.42 -12.68
C SER A 158 0.20 7.85 -12.06
N ALA A 159 0.28 7.92 -10.73
CA ALA A 159 1.36 7.37 -9.95
C ALA A 159 0.84 6.98 -8.57
N SER A 160 1.43 5.95 -7.98
CA SER A 160 1.08 5.53 -6.62
C SER A 160 2.32 5.06 -5.87
N ARG A 161 2.19 4.97 -4.55
CA ARG A 161 3.23 4.47 -3.66
C ARG A 161 2.63 3.92 -2.37
N LEU A 162 3.41 3.12 -1.66
CA LEU A 162 3.09 2.76 -0.30
C LEU A 162 3.15 3.99 0.61
N ASN A 163 2.14 4.15 1.45
CA ASN A 163 2.07 5.21 2.45
C ASN A 163 3.18 5.00 3.49
N ARG A 164 4.14 5.93 3.57
CA ARG A 164 5.29 5.82 4.48
C ARG A 164 4.90 5.85 5.96
N GLN A 165 3.72 6.35 6.32
CA GLN A 165 3.21 6.30 7.69
C GLN A 165 3.05 4.87 8.23
N ARG A 166 3.04 3.86 7.35
CA ARG A 166 2.97 2.45 7.72
C ARG A 166 4.07 2.02 8.71
N SER A 167 5.23 2.68 8.71
CA SER A 167 6.29 2.38 9.68
C SER A 167 5.89 2.65 11.14
N PHE A 168 4.84 3.43 11.36
CA PHE A 168 4.32 3.81 12.69
C PHE A 168 2.99 3.12 13.03
N GLY A 169 2.45 2.29 12.13
CA GLY A 169 1.19 1.60 12.34
C GLY A 169 0.63 0.99 11.06
N ALA A 170 0.21 -0.28 11.16
CA ALA A 170 -0.44 -0.99 10.05
C ALA A 170 -1.87 -0.49 9.79
N ASP A 171 -2.54 0.05 10.82
CA ASP A 171 -3.89 0.58 10.76
C ASP A 171 -3.95 2.04 11.26
N VAL A 172 -5.15 2.63 11.15
CA VAL A 172 -5.40 4.01 11.55
C VAL A 172 -5.33 4.23 13.06
N ILE A 173 -5.66 3.23 13.88
CA ILE A 173 -5.69 3.34 15.34
C ILE A 173 -4.27 3.43 15.90
N ALA A 174 -3.36 2.59 15.40
CA ALA A 174 -1.95 2.64 15.77
C ALA A 174 -1.32 4.00 15.43
N ARG A 175 -1.72 4.61 14.30
CA ARG A 175 -1.26 5.95 13.91
C ARG A 175 -1.85 7.04 14.78
N ILE A 176 -3.10 6.92 15.21
CA ILE A 176 -3.69 7.84 16.19
C ILE A 176 -2.93 7.77 17.51
N ASP A 177 -2.66 6.57 18.04
CA ASP A 177 -1.88 6.41 19.28
C ASP A 177 -0.51 7.07 19.17
N TYR A 178 0.19 6.88 18.05
CA TYR A 178 1.49 7.49 17.82
C TYR A 178 1.39 9.03 17.75
N ALA A 179 0.47 9.56 16.94
CA ALA A 179 0.23 11.01 16.82
C ALA A 179 -0.14 11.66 18.16
N GLY A 180 -0.92 10.96 19.00
CA GLY A 180 -1.37 11.43 20.30
C GLY A 180 -0.25 11.53 21.36
N ARG A 181 0.97 11.09 21.06
CA ARG A 181 2.12 11.19 21.98
C ARG A 181 2.67 12.61 22.10
N GLY A 182 2.47 13.44 21.06
CA GLY A 182 2.96 14.81 21.05
C GLY A 182 2.91 15.47 19.67
N GLU A 183 3.12 16.79 19.66
CA GLU A 183 3.16 17.58 18.42
C GLU A 183 4.27 17.13 17.47
N ALA A 184 5.39 16.63 18.00
CA ALA A 184 6.52 16.15 17.20
C ALA A 184 6.15 14.87 16.41
N GLU A 185 5.51 13.90 17.07
CA GLU A 185 5.05 12.65 16.46
C GLU A 185 3.94 12.89 15.44
N LEU A 186 3.03 13.82 15.73
CA LEU A 186 2.00 14.25 14.78
C LEU A 186 2.63 14.89 13.53
N GLU A 187 3.58 15.81 13.69
CA GLU A 187 4.26 16.44 12.55
C GLU A 187 5.15 15.45 11.79
N GLU A 188 5.73 14.45 12.46
CA GLU A 188 6.47 13.37 11.80
C GLU A 188 5.55 12.61 10.83
N LEU A 189 4.38 12.15 11.29
CA LEU A 189 3.38 11.49 10.43
C LEU A 189 2.88 12.41 9.30
N ALA A 190 2.64 13.68 9.60
CA ALA A 190 2.18 14.67 8.62
C ALA A 190 3.24 14.90 7.53
N SER A 191 4.51 15.05 7.93
CA SER A 191 5.62 15.31 7.02
C SER A 191 5.85 14.15 6.06
N LEU A 192 5.68 12.90 6.52
CA LEU A 192 5.82 11.71 5.69
C LEU A 192 4.77 11.66 4.57
N VAL A 193 3.50 11.86 4.90
CA VAL A 193 2.43 11.83 3.90
C VAL A 193 2.50 13.04 2.96
N ARG A 194 2.87 14.23 3.46
CA ARG A 194 3.11 15.41 2.61
C ARG A 194 4.29 15.19 1.66
N ALA A 195 5.38 14.55 2.13
CA ALA A 195 6.51 14.19 1.29
C ALA A 195 6.12 13.16 0.23
N ASP A 196 5.27 12.19 0.57
CA ASP A 196 4.72 11.21 -0.37
C ASP A 196 3.91 11.90 -1.48
N VAL A 197 3.01 12.82 -1.11
CA VAL A 197 2.23 13.63 -2.06
C VAL A 197 3.12 14.50 -2.94
N ARG A 198 4.14 15.17 -2.37
CA ARG A 198 5.09 15.99 -3.12
C ARG A 198 5.85 15.16 -4.16
N GLU A 199 6.43 14.05 -3.75
CA GLU A 199 7.21 13.19 -4.66
C GLU A 199 6.35 12.62 -5.78
N LEU A 200 5.09 12.25 -5.51
CA LEU A 200 4.14 11.86 -6.55
C LEU A 200 3.84 13.01 -7.50
N ALA A 201 3.54 14.19 -6.96
CA ALA A 201 3.23 15.38 -7.76
C ALA A 201 4.40 15.81 -8.65
N ASP A 202 5.62 15.83 -8.13
CA ASP A 202 6.83 16.15 -8.89
C ASP A 202 7.07 15.12 -10.00
N GLY A 203 6.90 13.82 -9.70
CA GLY A 203 7.03 12.74 -10.68
C GLY A 203 6.01 12.85 -11.82
N LEU A 204 4.75 13.14 -11.47
CA LEU A 204 3.66 13.32 -12.43
C LEU A 204 3.88 14.53 -13.35
N LEU A 205 4.24 15.69 -12.78
CA LEU A 205 4.53 16.90 -13.55
C LEU A 205 5.72 16.68 -14.49
N SER A 206 6.77 16.03 -14.01
CA SER A 206 7.95 15.68 -14.81
C SER A 206 7.58 14.76 -15.98
N ALA A 207 6.77 13.71 -15.74
CA ALA A 207 6.31 12.79 -16.77
C ALA A 207 5.48 13.49 -17.88
N ALA A 208 4.71 14.53 -17.52
CA ALA A 208 3.96 15.35 -18.46
C ALA A 208 4.78 16.48 -19.11
N GLY A 209 6.06 16.64 -18.74
CA GLY A 209 6.88 17.77 -19.19
C GLY A 209 6.37 19.14 -18.68
N ALA A 210 5.58 19.12 -17.60
CA ALA A 210 4.97 20.30 -17.02
C ALA A 210 5.87 20.91 -15.94
N ARG A 211 5.86 22.25 -15.84
CA ARG A 211 6.56 22.96 -14.77
C ARG A 211 5.65 23.13 -13.55
N PRO A 212 6.18 23.20 -12.31
CA PRO A 212 5.40 23.41 -11.09
C PRO A 212 4.42 24.60 -11.14
N GLU A 213 4.74 25.68 -11.87
CA GLU A 213 3.86 26.86 -12.00
C GLU A 213 2.61 26.60 -12.85
N ALA A 214 2.55 25.48 -13.56
CA ALA A 214 1.38 25.03 -14.30
C ALA A 214 0.33 24.38 -13.40
N LEU A 215 0.72 23.90 -12.21
CA LEU A 215 -0.18 23.27 -11.25
C LEU A 215 -1.03 24.32 -10.52
N ARG A 216 -2.35 24.19 -10.60
CA ARG A 216 -3.30 25.16 -10.03
C ARG A 216 -4.16 24.63 -8.90
N ALA A 217 -4.34 23.31 -8.82
CA ALA A 217 -5.09 22.71 -7.74
C ALA A 217 -4.50 21.35 -7.33
N ILE A 218 -4.56 21.06 -6.04
CA ILE A 218 -4.34 19.72 -5.48
C ILE A 218 -5.59 19.39 -4.66
N SER A 219 -6.36 18.40 -5.10
CA SER A 219 -7.53 17.90 -4.37
C SER A 219 -7.14 16.62 -3.65
N VAL A 220 -7.26 16.61 -2.33
CA VAL A 220 -6.88 15.49 -1.46
C VAL A 220 -8.13 14.87 -0.87
N VAL A 221 -8.28 13.56 -1.08
CA VAL A 221 -9.28 12.69 -0.48
C VAL A 221 -8.59 11.62 0.37
N GLY A 222 -9.37 10.93 1.18
CA GLY A 222 -8.91 9.87 2.07
C GLY A 222 -9.83 9.78 3.28
N ASN A 223 -9.64 8.74 4.09
CA ASN A 223 -10.41 8.62 5.31
C ASN A 223 -10.12 9.80 6.26
N THR A 224 -11.06 10.12 7.15
CA THR A 224 -10.99 11.32 7.99
C THR A 224 -9.68 11.40 8.78
N ILE A 225 -9.17 10.28 9.27
CA ILE A 225 -7.94 10.21 10.05
C ILE A 225 -6.73 10.56 9.17
N MET A 226 -6.67 10.04 7.94
CA MET A 226 -5.61 10.40 6.99
C MET A 226 -5.60 11.89 6.66
N LEU A 227 -6.76 12.52 6.51
CA LEU A 227 -6.85 13.98 6.30
C LEU A 227 -6.40 14.79 7.51
N HIS A 228 -6.70 14.33 8.72
CA HIS A 228 -6.21 14.96 9.97
C HIS A 228 -4.69 14.88 10.07
N LEU A 229 -4.11 13.69 9.82
CA LEU A 229 -2.66 13.52 9.81
C LEU A 229 -2.00 14.36 8.71
N PHE A 230 -2.55 14.39 7.49
CA PHE A 230 -2.05 15.26 6.43
C PHE A 230 -2.08 16.74 6.83
N ALA A 231 -3.10 17.17 7.57
CA ALA A 231 -3.24 18.52 8.07
C ALA A 231 -2.42 18.83 9.34
N ALA A 232 -1.69 17.86 9.90
CA ALA A 232 -1.07 17.95 11.23
C ALA A 232 -2.08 18.41 12.31
N VAL A 233 -3.28 17.84 12.25
CA VAL A 233 -4.34 18.03 13.24
C VAL A 233 -4.47 16.73 14.04
N ASP A 234 -4.46 16.83 15.36
CA ASP A 234 -4.53 15.67 16.26
C ASP A 234 -5.83 14.86 16.05
N PRO A 235 -5.74 13.60 15.58
CA PRO A 235 -6.90 12.75 15.36
C PRO A 235 -7.36 11.99 16.62
N SER A 236 -6.70 12.15 17.77
CA SER A 236 -7.00 11.42 19.02
C SER A 236 -8.48 11.44 19.44
N PRO A 237 -9.24 12.54 19.28
CA PRO A 237 -10.68 12.56 19.58
C PRO A 237 -11.53 11.58 18.75
N ILE A 238 -11.05 11.12 17.59
CA ILE A 238 -11.73 10.13 16.74
C ILE A 238 -11.62 8.71 17.33
N ALA A 239 -10.57 8.41 18.08
CA ALA A 239 -10.34 7.08 18.67
C ALA A 239 -11.15 6.82 19.95
N VAL A 240 -11.71 7.86 20.57
CA VAL A 240 -12.42 7.76 21.85
C VAL A 240 -13.86 8.21 21.68
N ALA A 241 -14.81 7.44 22.21
CA ALA A 241 -16.22 7.83 22.20
C ALA A 241 -16.40 9.24 22.79
N PRO A 242 -17.08 10.17 22.09
CA PRO A 242 -18.06 9.92 21.01
C PRO A 242 -17.50 9.95 19.56
N PHE A 243 -16.20 9.72 19.36
CA PHE A 243 -15.53 9.56 18.05
C PHE A 243 -15.57 10.83 17.18
N THR A 244 -15.36 11.98 17.81
CA THR A 244 -15.58 13.29 17.19
C THR A 244 -14.36 13.74 16.39
N PRO A 245 -14.45 13.93 15.06
CA PRO A 245 -13.37 14.54 14.29
C PRO A 245 -13.23 16.03 14.61
N VAL A 246 -12.01 16.57 14.43
CA VAL A 246 -11.74 18.00 14.62
C VAL A 246 -12.33 18.83 13.49
N PHE A 247 -12.30 18.30 12.26
CA PHE A 247 -12.94 18.91 11.09
C PHE A 247 -13.58 17.87 10.17
N THR A 248 -14.63 18.28 9.46
CA THR A 248 -15.27 17.48 8.40
C THR A 248 -15.64 18.31 7.18
N GLU A 249 -15.61 19.63 7.30
CA GLU A 249 -15.88 20.57 6.23
C GLU A 249 -14.75 20.62 5.18
N LEU A 250 -15.09 21.08 3.97
CA LEU A 250 -14.11 21.38 2.93
C LEU A 250 -13.13 22.44 3.44
N ARG A 251 -11.83 22.14 3.40
CA ARG A 251 -10.79 23.11 3.73
C ARG A 251 -10.07 23.56 2.47
N ARG A 252 -9.99 24.88 2.30
CA ARG A 252 -9.29 25.56 1.19
C ARG A 252 -8.09 26.31 1.73
N SER A 253 -6.97 26.19 1.05
CA SER A 253 -5.68 26.69 1.53
C SER A 253 -4.68 26.76 0.38
N GLY A 254 -3.53 27.41 0.58
CA GLY A 254 -2.42 27.29 -0.37
C GLY A 254 -1.68 25.97 -0.16
N ALA A 255 -1.17 25.36 -1.23
CA ALA A 255 -0.33 24.15 -1.09
C ALA A 255 0.89 24.38 -0.17
N ARG A 256 1.42 25.62 -0.15
CA ARG A 256 2.52 26.04 0.75
C ARG A 256 2.19 25.95 2.24
N ASP A 257 0.93 26.05 2.62
CA ASP A 257 0.50 25.94 4.02
C ASP A 257 0.75 24.52 4.57
N TYR A 258 0.93 23.53 3.69
CA TYR A 258 1.26 22.13 3.99
C TYR A 258 2.70 21.78 3.59
N GLY A 259 3.57 22.78 3.40
CA GLY A 259 4.98 22.55 3.02
C GLY A 259 5.18 22.02 1.60
N LEU A 260 4.17 22.12 0.73
CA LEU A 260 4.28 21.74 -0.68
C LEU A 260 4.72 22.95 -1.51
N PRO A 261 5.80 22.85 -2.32
CA PRO A 261 6.41 24.00 -3.00
C PRO A 261 5.69 24.41 -4.31
N TYR A 262 4.34 24.48 -4.28
CA TYR A 262 3.51 24.80 -5.44
C TYR A 262 2.75 26.12 -5.25
N ASP A 263 3.40 27.22 -5.61
CA ASP A 263 2.99 28.59 -5.26
C ASP A 263 1.64 29.02 -5.81
N ARG A 264 1.24 28.41 -6.94
CA ARG A 264 0.00 28.73 -7.65
C ARG A 264 -1.10 27.70 -7.41
N ALA A 265 -0.82 26.68 -6.62
CA ALA A 265 -1.76 25.60 -6.36
C ALA A 265 -2.60 25.90 -5.11
N GLU A 266 -3.92 25.94 -5.29
CA GLU A 266 -4.87 25.79 -4.18
C GLU A 266 -4.87 24.32 -3.74
N LEU A 267 -4.85 24.08 -2.43
CA LEU A 267 -5.02 22.75 -1.86
C LEU A 267 -6.39 22.64 -1.22
N LEU A 268 -7.12 21.62 -1.65
CA LEU A 268 -8.46 21.28 -1.19
C LEU A 268 -8.38 19.98 -0.39
N LEU A 269 -8.72 20.03 0.90
CA LEU A 269 -9.04 18.82 1.65
C LEU A 269 -10.54 18.59 1.53
N ALA A 270 -10.93 17.53 0.84
CA ALA A 270 -12.33 17.21 0.60
C ALA A 270 -13.08 16.95 1.92
N PRO A 271 -14.41 17.20 1.97
CA PRO A 271 -15.17 17.05 3.19
C PRO A 271 -15.37 15.58 3.57
N SER A 272 -15.35 15.29 4.86
CA SER A 272 -15.71 14.00 5.46
C SER A 272 -17.15 14.01 5.99
N VAL A 273 -17.70 12.83 6.29
CA VAL A 273 -19.03 12.70 6.93
C VAL A 273 -18.90 12.54 8.45
N ALA A 274 -17.99 11.70 8.90
CA ALA A 274 -17.79 11.36 10.31
C ALA A 274 -16.34 10.90 10.59
N GLY A 275 -16.03 10.51 11.83
CA GLY A 275 -14.70 10.04 12.21
C GLY A 275 -14.17 8.86 11.38
N TYR A 276 -15.05 7.93 10.98
CA TYR A 276 -14.69 6.73 10.20
C TYR A 276 -15.34 6.67 8.81
N VAL A 277 -16.02 7.75 8.39
CA VAL A 277 -16.53 7.88 7.01
C VAL A 277 -15.94 9.16 6.44
N GLY A 278 -14.90 8.99 5.63
CA GLY A 278 -14.08 10.09 5.15
C GLY A 278 -14.46 10.63 3.78
N ALA A 279 -13.56 11.43 3.25
CA ALA A 279 -13.75 12.12 1.99
C ALA A 279 -13.52 11.20 0.77
N ASP A 280 -12.82 10.09 0.96
CA ASP A 280 -12.77 8.96 0.03
C ASP A 280 -14.18 8.46 -0.33
N ILE A 281 -15.03 8.23 0.68
CA ILE A 281 -16.41 7.78 0.45
C ILE A 281 -17.27 8.87 -0.18
N VAL A 282 -17.08 10.13 0.24
CA VAL A 282 -17.76 11.27 -0.39
C VAL A 282 -17.37 11.39 -1.87
N ALA A 283 -16.09 11.18 -2.20
CA ALA A 283 -15.61 11.16 -3.57
C ALA A 283 -16.22 9.99 -4.36
N GLY A 284 -16.33 8.79 -3.77
CA GLY A 284 -17.01 7.65 -4.38
C GLY A 284 -18.49 7.89 -4.65
N ILE A 285 -19.23 8.49 -3.70
CA ILE A 285 -20.63 8.90 -3.87
C ILE A 285 -20.78 9.87 -5.06
N ARG A 286 -19.87 10.84 -5.17
CA ARG A 286 -19.88 11.82 -6.26
C ARG A 286 -19.53 11.16 -7.60
N ALA A 287 -18.48 10.35 -7.65
CA ALA A 287 -17.99 9.69 -8.86
C ALA A 287 -19.02 8.72 -9.46
N THR A 288 -19.83 8.08 -8.62
CA THR A 288 -20.89 7.15 -9.04
C THR A 288 -22.25 7.82 -9.28
N ASN A 289 -22.33 9.13 -9.01
CA ASN A 289 -23.57 9.91 -8.97
C ASN A 289 -24.65 9.25 -8.09
N LEU A 290 -24.27 8.59 -6.99
CA LEU A 290 -25.20 7.83 -6.15
C LEU A 290 -26.35 8.70 -5.64
N ALA A 291 -26.03 9.89 -5.15
CA ALA A 291 -27.03 10.86 -4.66
C ALA A 291 -27.90 11.49 -5.77
N GLY A 292 -27.62 11.20 -7.04
CA GLY A 292 -28.45 11.63 -8.18
C GLY A 292 -29.35 10.52 -8.74
N ARG A 293 -29.18 9.28 -8.28
CA ARG A 293 -29.92 8.12 -8.80
C ARG A 293 -31.35 8.09 -8.30
N THR A 294 -32.22 7.45 -9.08
CA THR A 294 -33.61 7.22 -8.69
C THR A 294 -33.80 5.89 -7.98
N GLU A 295 -32.90 4.95 -8.25
CA GLU A 295 -32.84 3.61 -7.71
C GLU A 295 -31.98 3.60 -6.46
N LEU A 296 -32.46 2.90 -5.42
CA LEU A 296 -31.69 2.65 -4.22
C LEU A 296 -30.39 1.91 -4.58
N THR A 297 -29.26 2.56 -4.30
CA THR A 297 -27.94 2.11 -4.73
C THR A 297 -27.04 1.92 -3.50
N LEU A 298 -26.31 0.80 -3.47
CA LEU A 298 -25.29 0.51 -2.48
C LEU A 298 -23.89 0.67 -3.10
N LEU A 299 -23.11 1.60 -2.56
CA LEU A 299 -21.68 1.73 -2.78
C LEU A 299 -20.95 0.96 -1.67
N LEU A 300 -20.03 0.08 -2.07
CA LEU A 300 -19.14 -0.65 -1.17
C LEU A 300 -17.70 -0.27 -1.51
N ASP A 301 -16.98 0.28 -0.53
CA ASP A 301 -15.54 0.43 -0.59
C ASP A 301 -14.92 -0.61 0.33
N LEU A 302 -14.13 -1.51 -0.27
CA LEU A 302 -13.56 -2.68 0.40
C LEU A 302 -12.05 -2.52 0.50
N GLY A 303 -11.58 -2.09 1.67
CA GLY A 303 -10.17 -2.05 2.01
C GLY A 303 -9.92 -2.55 3.43
N THR A 304 -8.91 -1.98 4.09
CA THR A 304 -8.65 -2.22 5.51
C THR A 304 -9.87 -1.94 6.38
N ASN A 305 -10.64 -0.92 5.99
CA ASN A 305 -11.98 -0.66 6.49
C ASN A 305 -13.01 -1.12 5.46
N GLY A 306 -14.20 -1.48 5.92
CA GLY A 306 -15.36 -1.74 5.07
C GLY A 306 -16.31 -0.56 5.16
N GLU A 307 -16.15 0.42 4.27
CA GLU A 307 -17.04 1.56 4.17
C GLU A 307 -18.17 1.31 3.18
N MET A 308 -19.36 1.80 3.53
CA MET A 308 -20.56 1.57 2.74
C MET A 308 -21.41 2.83 2.71
N ALA A 309 -22.01 3.11 1.56
CA ALA A 309 -23.02 4.16 1.42
C ALA A 309 -24.24 3.60 0.68
N LEU A 310 -25.42 3.72 1.29
CA LEU A 310 -26.69 3.27 0.74
C LEU A 310 -27.60 4.49 0.55
N GLY A 311 -28.14 4.66 -0.65
CA GLY A 311 -29.07 5.76 -0.88
C GLY A 311 -29.43 6.00 -2.33
N ASP A 312 -30.12 7.11 -2.53
CA ASP A 312 -30.58 7.65 -3.80
C ASP A 312 -30.77 9.18 -3.68
N ARG A 313 -31.50 9.80 -4.60
CA ARG A 313 -31.79 11.25 -4.58
C ARG A 313 -32.58 11.75 -3.37
N GLU A 314 -33.23 10.89 -2.60
CA GLU A 314 -33.95 11.28 -1.38
C GLU A 314 -33.00 11.39 -0.17
N GLY A 315 -31.86 10.70 -0.22
CA GLY A 315 -30.83 10.77 0.81
C GLY A 315 -29.86 9.61 0.76
N VAL A 316 -28.72 9.79 1.44
CA VAL A 316 -27.67 8.78 1.55
C VAL A 316 -27.33 8.57 3.01
N VAL A 317 -27.31 7.31 3.44
CA VAL A 317 -26.75 6.90 4.74
C VAL A 317 -25.43 6.20 4.52
N ALA A 318 -24.48 6.40 5.42
CA ALA A 318 -23.16 5.78 5.34
C ALA A 318 -22.75 5.17 6.67
N CYS A 319 -21.98 4.10 6.61
CA CYS A 319 -21.38 3.45 7.76
C CYS A 319 -20.01 2.90 7.41
N ALA A 320 -19.24 2.58 8.44
CA ALA A 320 -17.95 1.93 8.33
C ALA A 320 -17.89 0.76 9.31
N THR A 321 -17.21 -0.31 8.92
CA THR A 321 -16.91 -1.46 9.78
C THR A 321 -15.43 -1.80 9.70
N ALA A 322 -14.90 -2.44 10.75
CA ALA A 322 -13.62 -3.11 10.64
C ALA A 322 -13.79 -4.33 9.73
N ALA A 323 -13.08 -4.36 8.60
CA ALA A 323 -13.07 -5.50 7.67
C ALA A 323 -11.76 -6.30 7.82
N GLY A 324 -10.65 -5.59 7.96
CA GLY A 324 -9.31 -6.18 7.98
C GLY A 324 -8.76 -6.39 6.57
N PRO A 325 -7.43 -6.45 6.40
CA PRO A 325 -6.79 -6.32 5.09
C PRO A 325 -6.65 -7.67 4.35
N ALA A 326 -7.56 -8.62 4.57
CA ALA A 326 -7.47 -9.95 3.97
C ALA A 326 -7.48 -9.90 2.43
N PHE A 327 -8.35 -9.06 1.85
CA PHE A 327 -8.40 -8.85 0.40
C PHE A 327 -7.25 -8.01 -0.16
N GLU A 328 -6.47 -7.35 0.71
CA GLU A 328 -5.19 -6.74 0.32
C GLU A 328 -4.04 -7.77 0.32
N GLY A 329 -4.34 -9.06 0.62
CA GLY A 329 -3.36 -10.14 0.75
C GLY A 329 -2.58 -10.09 2.07
N ALA A 330 -2.97 -9.26 3.04
CA ALA A 330 -2.34 -9.19 4.34
C ALA A 330 -2.96 -10.20 5.32
N ALA A 331 -2.15 -10.69 6.27
CA ALA A 331 -2.52 -11.75 7.23
C ALA A 331 -2.91 -13.11 6.60
N ILE A 332 -2.73 -13.27 5.29
CA ILE A 332 -2.83 -14.55 4.57
C ILE A 332 -1.40 -15.07 4.32
N SER A 333 -1.12 -16.33 4.65
CA SER A 333 0.24 -16.90 4.62
C SER A 333 0.87 -16.86 3.22
N CYS A 334 0.07 -17.12 2.19
CA CYS A 334 0.43 -16.99 0.78
C CYS A 334 -0.10 -15.71 0.12
N GLY A 335 -0.61 -14.75 0.91
CA GLY A 335 -1.22 -13.53 0.41
C GLY A 335 -0.20 -12.56 -0.18
N THR A 336 -0.58 -11.94 -1.29
CA THR A 336 0.18 -10.88 -1.97
C THR A 336 -0.77 -9.81 -2.53
N GLY A 337 -0.22 -8.64 -2.87
CA GLY A 337 -0.98 -7.63 -3.59
C GLY A 337 -1.31 -8.07 -5.03
N GLY A 338 -2.18 -7.33 -5.72
CA GLY A 338 -2.46 -7.55 -7.14
C GLY A 338 -1.27 -7.18 -8.03
N VAL A 339 -0.26 -8.05 -8.07
CA VAL A 339 1.00 -7.87 -8.82
C VAL A 339 1.26 -9.06 -9.75
N ALA A 340 2.19 -8.90 -10.69
CA ALA A 340 2.52 -9.98 -11.62
C ALA A 340 2.91 -11.28 -10.88
N GLY A 341 2.37 -12.41 -11.34
CA GLY A 341 2.52 -13.72 -10.70
C GLY A 341 1.57 -13.99 -9.52
N ALA A 342 0.78 -13.01 -9.07
CA ALA A 342 -0.27 -13.26 -8.08
C ALA A 342 -1.42 -14.03 -8.73
N VAL A 343 -1.91 -15.09 -8.08
CA VAL A 343 -3.10 -15.82 -8.50
C VAL A 343 -4.31 -14.89 -8.36
N ASP A 344 -4.96 -14.57 -9.48
CA ASP A 344 -6.05 -13.60 -9.56
C ASP A 344 -7.42 -14.20 -9.82
N SER A 345 -7.48 -15.43 -10.35
CA SER A 345 -8.73 -16.16 -10.52
C SER A 345 -8.54 -17.65 -10.25
N LEU A 346 -9.57 -18.28 -9.69
CA LEU A 346 -9.68 -19.72 -9.54
C LEU A 346 -11.07 -20.17 -9.96
N PHE A 347 -11.16 -21.30 -10.65
CA PHE A 347 -12.44 -21.84 -11.11
C PHE A 347 -12.34 -23.34 -11.38
N TRP A 348 -13.47 -24.03 -11.31
CA TRP A 348 -13.56 -25.45 -11.64
C TRP A 348 -13.75 -25.65 -13.15
N GLU A 349 -12.87 -26.43 -13.77
CA GLU A 349 -13.00 -26.87 -15.16
C GLU A 349 -12.77 -28.39 -15.22
N ASP A 350 -13.73 -29.14 -15.78
CA ASP A 350 -13.70 -30.61 -15.87
C ASP A 350 -13.36 -31.34 -14.56
N GLY A 351 -13.79 -30.77 -13.42
CA GLY A 351 -13.56 -31.32 -12.09
C GLY A 351 -12.15 -31.09 -11.54
N VAL A 352 -11.34 -30.27 -12.19
CA VAL A 352 -10.00 -29.83 -11.76
C VAL A 352 -10.07 -28.35 -11.41
N LEU A 353 -9.39 -27.96 -10.33
CA LEU A 353 -9.28 -26.56 -9.95
C LEU A 353 -8.20 -25.89 -10.81
N GLU A 354 -8.64 -25.03 -11.72
CA GLU A 354 -7.79 -24.21 -12.58
C GLU A 354 -7.61 -22.83 -12.00
N TRP A 355 -6.55 -22.14 -12.43
CA TRP A 355 -6.20 -20.81 -11.93
C TRP A 355 -5.50 -19.96 -12.98
N THR A 356 -5.55 -18.65 -12.80
CA THR A 356 -4.76 -17.68 -13.57
C THR A 356 -3.89 -16.83 -12.66
N THR A 357 -2.83 -16.26 -13.23
CA THR A 357 -1.99 -15.25 -12.57
C THR A 357 -1.98 -13.93 -13.34
N ILE A 358 -1.84 -12.82 -12.61
CA ILE A 358 -1.66 -11.50 -13.21
C ILE A 358 -0.39 -11.50 -14.06
N GLY A 359 -0.50 -11.14 -15.34
CA GLY A 359 0.63 -11.12 -16.27
C GLY A 359 1.09 -12.52 -16.73
N GLY A 360 0.45 -13.59 -16.28
CA GLY A 360 0.84 -14.98 -16.53
C GLY A 360 2.12 -15.40 -15.78
N GLY A 361 2.49 -16.67 -15.94
CA GLY A 361 3.67 -17.27 -15.29
C GLY A 361 3.37 -17.95 -13.95
N ASP A 362 4.45 -18.36 -13.27
CA ASP A 362 4.36 -19.16 -12.05
C ASP A 362 3.77 -18.36 -10.88
N PRO A 363 2.96 -19.00 -10.02
CA PRO A 363 2.29 -18.34 -8.92
C PRO A 363 3.29 -18.00 -7.80
N ILE A 364 3.29 -16.75 -7.35
CA ILE A 364 4.13 -16.26 -6.23
C ILE A 364 3.33 -16.03 -4.94
N GLY A 365 2.01 -16.18 -5.02
CA GLY A 365 1.05 -15.93 -3.94
C GLY A 365 -0.36 -15.74 -4.51
N ILE A 366 -1.33 -15.43 -3.66
CA ILE A 366 -2.73 -15.18 -4.02
C ILE A 366 -3.12 -13.72 -3.70
N CYS A 367 -3.78 -13.04 -4.64
CA CYS A 367 -4.30 -11.69 -4.38
C CYS A 367 -5.77 -11.71 -3.95
N GLY A 368 -6.33 -10.53 -3.63
CA GLY A 368 -7.70 -10.40 -3.11
C GLY A 368 -8.78 -11.11 -3.93
N SER A 369 -8.77 -10.94 -5.26
CA SER A 369 -9.72 -11.63 -6.15
C SER A 369 -9.55 -13.14 -6.11
N GLY A 370 -8.31 -13.63 -6.11
CA GLY A 370 -8.03 -15.06 -5.95
C GLY A 370 -8.48 -15.60 -4.59
N ILE A 371 -8.36 -14.83 -3.50
CA ILE A 371 -8.85 -15.24 -2.18
C ILE A 371 -10.37 -15.46 -2.20
N ILE A 372 -11.11 -14.55 -2.85
CA ILE A 372 -12.57 -14.65 -2.99
C ILE A 372 -12.93 -15.90 -3.81
N ASP A 373 -12.29 -16.08 -4.97
CA ASP A 373 -12.54 -17.23 -5.85
C ASP A 373 -12.18 -18.56 -5.18
N ALA A 374 -11.06 -18.61 -4.46
CA ALA A 374 -10.66 -19.80 -3.71
C ALA A 374 -11.70 -20.16 -2.64
N ALA A 375 -12.16 -19.18 -1.85
CA ALA A 375 -13.20 -19.42 -0.86
C ALA A 375 -14.49 -19.94 -1.49
N ALA A 376 -14.93 -19.33 -2.60
CA ALA A 376 -16.11 -19.77 -3.34
C ALA A 376 -15.95 -21.20 -3.88
N CYS A 377 -14.86 -21.48 -4.58
CA CYS A 377 -14.58 -22.79 -5.18
C CYS A 377 -14.52 -23.91 -4.13
N LEU A 378 -13.90 -23.66 -2.97
CA LEU A 378 -13.78 -24.67 -1.91
C LEU A 378 -15.13 -24.97 -1.25
N VAL A 379 -15.98 -23.96 -1.04
CA VAL A 379 -17.34 -24.16 -0.51
C VAL A 379 -18.22 -24.88 -1.52
N GLU A 380 -18.19 -24.48 -2.80
CA GLU A 380 -18.97 -25.12 -3.86
C GLU A 380 -18.62 -26.60 -4.04
N ALA A 381 -17.35 -26.95 -3.88
CA ALA A 381 -16.89 -28.34 -3.97
C ALA A 381 -17.09 -29.15 -2.68
N GLY A 382 -17.63 -28.57 -1.61
CA GLY A 382 -17.77 -29.21 -0.30
C GLY A 382 -16.42 -29.52 0.37
N ILE A 383 -15.34 -28.88 -0.09
CA ILE A 383 -14.02 -28.96 0.54
C ILE A 383 -13.98 -28.10 1.80
N ALA A 384 -14.69 -26.98 1.80
CA ALA A 384 -14.99 -26.18 2.99
C ALA A 384 -16.50 -26.19 3.26
N ASP A 385 -16.90 -26.17 4.53
CA ASP A 385 -18.29 -25.97 4.91
C ASP A 385 -18.65 -24.48 5.06
N ASP A 386 -19.90 -24.19 5.44
CA ASP A 386 -20.43 -22.84 5.62
C ASP A 386 -19.82 -22.09 6.82
N THR A 387 -19.07 -22.79 7.69
CA THR A 387 -18.29 -22.19 8.77
C THR A 387 -16.85 -21.84 8.34
N GLY A 388 -16.45 -22.28 7.14
CA GLY A 388 -15.08 -22.17 6.64
C GLY A 388 -14.16 -23.29 7.12
N ALA A 389 -14.70 -24.31 7.81
CA ALA A 389 -13.91 -25.46 8.20
C ALA A 389 -13.68 -26.37 7.00
N LEU A 390 -12.41 -26.76 6.80
CA LEU A 390 -12.07 -27.71 5.75
C LEU A 390 -12.56 -29.12 6.14
N ALA A 391 -13.15 -29.83 5.19
CA ALA A 391 -13.54 -31.23 5.33
C ALA A 391 -12.32 -32.15 5.27
N GLU A 392 -12.44 -33.36 5.81
CA GLU A 392 -11.44 -34.43 5.61
C GLU A 392 -11.27 -34.75 4.11
N PRO A 393 -10.04 -35.00 3.62
CA PRO A 393 -8.76 -35.06 4.35
C PRO A 393 -8.03 -33.71 4.50
N TRP A 394 -8.65 -32.59 4.11
CA TRP A 394 -8.01 -31.29 3.96
C TRP A 394 -7.94 -30.47 5.25
N ASN A 395 -8.62 -30.91 6.31
CA ASN A 395 -8.69 -30.24 7.60
C ASN A 395 -7.35 -30.11 8.35
N THR A 396 -6.32 -30.85 7.93
CA THR A 396 -5.00 -30.85 8.57
C THR A 396 -3.96 -30.13 7.73
N GLU A 397 -3.78 -30.55 6.47
CA GLU A 397 -2.71 -30.05 5.58
C GLU A 397 -3.18 -28.97 4.60
N GLY A 398 -4.49 -28.71 4.51
CA GLY A 398 -5.09 -27.78 3.56
C GLY A 398 -5.28 -28.37 2.16
N TYR A 399 -6.11 -27.69 1.35
CA TYR A 399 -6.31 -28.03 -0.05
C TYR A 399 -5.32 -27.25 -0.95
N PRO A 400 -4.58 -27.93 -1.85
CA PRO A 400 -3.62 -27.26 -2.70
C PRO A 400 -4.30 -26.55 -3.89
N LEU A 401 -4.26 -25.22 -3.90
CA LEU A 401 -4.94 -24.40 -4.92
C LEU A 401 -4.27 -24.44 -6.30
N THR A 402 -2.95 -24.59 -6.38
CA THR A 402 -2.18 -24.44 -7.64
C THR A 402 -1.56 -25.74 -8.15
N ALA A 403 -1.94 -26.89 -7.57
CA ALA A 403 -1.38 -28.20 -7.93
C ALA A 403 -2.24 -29.03 -8.92
N GLY A 404 -3.30 -28.44 -9.49
CA GLY A 404 -4.23 -29.17 -10.37
C GLY A 404 -5.00 -30.27 -9.64
N ALA A 405 -5.47 -29.98 -8.43
CA ALA A 405 -6.17 -30.95 -7.61
C ALA A 405 -7.62 -31.14 -8.10
N ALA A 406 -8.09 -32.39 -8.05
CA ALA A 406 -9.46 -32.73 -8.46
C ALA A 406 -10.47 -32.37 -7.36
N SER A 407 -11.72 -32.13 -7.76
CA SER A 407 -12.84 -31.86 -6.86
C SER A 407 -13.18 -33.10 -6.01
N ALA A 408 -13.68 -32.88 -4.80
CA ALA A 408 -14.15 -33.96 -3.92
C ALA A 408 -15.41 -34.67 -4.47
N ALA A 409 -16.14 -34.06 -5.41
CA ALA A 409 -17.37 -34.58 -5.99
C ALA A 409 -17.17 -35.73 -7.01
N GLY A 410 -15.92 -36.14 -7.27
CA GLY A 410 -15.58 -37.24 -8.17
C GLY A 410 -14.93 -38.48 -7.50
N ALA A 411 -14.90 -38.55 -6.17
CA ALA A 411 -14.36 -39.68 -5.40
C ALA A 411 -15.44 -40.55 -4.76
#